data_AF-U9TF69-F1
#
_entry.id   AF-U9TF69-F1
#
_cell.length_a   1.000
_cell.length_b   1.000
_cell.length_c   1.000
_cell.angle_alpha   90.00
_cell.angle_beta   90.00
_cell.angle_gamma   90.00
#
_symmetry.space_group_name_H-M   'P 1'
#
loop_
_entity.id
_entity.type
_entity.pdbx_description
1 polymer ?
#
loop_
_entity_poly.entity_id
_entity_poly.type
_entity_poly.pdbx_seq_one_letter_code
_entity_poly.pdbx_strand_id
1 'polypeptide(L)'
;SNNNFGVTKDSFIFSFENVDNIEKHILSRVKNESKAICSASDCGAYFYDDLVMWGYNFYNSSHCRKRSYEKQIRNTENKFSVEEFEVFQIIK
;
A
#
# COMPACT_ATOMS: atom_id res chain seq x y z
N SER A 1 18.42 -14.71 2.45
CA SER A 1 17.30 -13.91 2.99
C SER A 1 16.12 -14.07 2.03
N ASN A 2 15.20 -14.98 2.37
CA ASN A 2 13.97 -15.10 1.59
C ASN A 2 13.05 -13.97 2.02
N ASN A 3 12.98 -12.90 1.23
CA ASN A 3 11.88 -11.96 1.36
C ASN A 3 10.60 -12.75 1.08
N ASN A 4 9.76 -12.93 2.09
CA ASN A 4 8.48 -13.63 1.96
C ASN A 4 7.51 -12.70 1.22
N PHE A 5 7.52 -12.81 -0.11
CA PHE A 5 6.54 -12.16 -0.96
C PHE A 5 5.27 -13.02 -1.01
N GLY A 6 4.13 -12.40 -0.69
CA GLY A 6 2.82 -12.98 -0.98
C GLY A 6 2.52 -12.87 -2.47
N VAL A 7 2.33 -14.01 -3.13
CA VAL A 7 1.93 -14.07 -4.53
C VAL A 7 0.41 -13.97 -4.61
N THR A 8 -0.10 -12.91 -5.23
CA THR A 8 -1.54 -12.73 -5.44
C THR A 8 -1.80 -11.79 -6.61
N LYS A 9 -2.90 -12.04 -7.34
CA LYS A 9 -3.45 -11.14 -8.35
C LYS A 9 -4.64 -10.34 -7.83
N ASP A 10 -5.25 -10.81 -6.74
CA ASP A 10 -6.54 -10.30 -6.26
C ASP A 10 -6.39 -9.07 -5.37
N SER A 11 -5.17 -8.80 -4.88
CA SER A 11 -4.88 -7.56 -4.15
C SER A 11 -5.08 -6.33 -5.03
N PHE A 12 -5.48 -5.26 -4.36
CA PHE A 12 -5.56 -3.93 -4.93
C PHE A 12 -5.19 -2.91 -3.85
N ILE A 13 -4.65 -1.78 -4.30
CA ILE A 13 -4.48 -0.58 -3.48
C ILE A 13 -5.33 0.52 -4.12
N PHE A 14 -5.85 1.41 -3.28
CA PHE A 14 -6.64 2.53 -3.75
C PHE A 14 -6.40 3.77 -2.90
N SER A 15 -6.76 4.90 -3.47
CA SER A 15 -6.77 6.19 -2.78
C SER A 15 -7.93 7.04 -3.27
N PHE A 16 -8.37 7.96 -2.42
CA PHE A 16 -9.29 9.03 -2.78
C PHE A 16 -8.50 10.32 -2.97
N GLU A 17 -8.83 11.09 -4.00
CA GLU A 17 -8.26 12.43 -4.18
C GLU A 17 -8.85 13.42 -3.16
N ASN A 18 -10.13 13.26 -2.84
CA ASN A 18 -10.83 14.01 -1.80
C ASN A 18 -11.86 13.08 -1.12
N VAL A 19 -12.01 13.24 0.20
CA VAL A 19 -13.00 12.57 1.04
C VAL A 19 -14.44 12.85 0.57
N ASP A 20 -14.69 14.04 0.01
CA ASP A 20 -16.04 14.47 -0.41
C ASP A 20 -16.53 13.82 -1.71
N ASN A 21 -15.64 13.21 -2.50
CA ASN A 21 -15.99 12.64 -3.80
C ASN A 21 -15.30 11.30 -4.05
N ILE A 22 -16.01 10.23 -3.71
CA ILE A 22 -15.57 8.84 -3.92
C ILE A 22 -15.39 8.46 -5.39
N GLU A 23 -16.04 9.17 -6.33
CA GLU A 23 -15.86 8.90 -7.76
C GLU A 23 -14.44 9.27 -8.22
N LYS A 24 -13.81 10.23 -7.53
CA LYS A 24 -12.41 10.61 -7.71
C LYS A 24 -11.49 9.69 -6.91
N HIS A 25 -11.53 8.41 -7.23
CA HIS A 25 -10.64 7.40 -6.68
C HIS A 25 -9.63 6.90 -7.72
N ILE A 26 -8.48 6.46 -7.24
CA ILE A 26 -7.53 5.69 -8.01
C ILE A 26 -7.62 4.26 -7.52
N LEU A 27 -8.08 3.34 -8.37
CA LEU A 27 -7.95 1.90 -8.15
C LEU A 27 -6.76 1.37 -8.93
N SER A 28 -5.83 0.73 -8.22
CA SER A 28 -4.61 0.15 -8.76
C SER A 28 -4.52 -1.33 -8.43
N ARG A 29 -4.52 -2.19 -9.45
CA ARG A 29 -4.42 -3.65 -9.30
C ARG A 29 -2.98 -4.12 -9.44
N VAL A 30 -2.73 -5.35 -8.99
CA VAL A 30 -1.41 -5.98 -9.13
C VAL A 30 -1.06 -6.15 -10.60
N LYS A 31 0.11 -5.65 -10.99
CA LYS A 31 0.77 -5.90 -12.29
C LYS A 31 1.78 -7.05 -12.20
N ASN A 32 2.50 -7.15 -11.08
CA ASN A 32 3.47 -8.21 -10.83
C ASN A 32 3.09 -9.01 -9.58
N GLU A 33 2.46 -10.16 -9.80
CA GLU A 33 1.96 -11.05 -8.75
C GLU A 33 3.06 -11.54 -7.81
N SER A 34 4.29 -11.75 -8.30
CA SER A 34 5.43 -12.18 -7.48
C SER A 34 5.92 -11.12 -6.48
N LYS A 35 5.44 -9.89 -6.60
CA LYS A 35 5.83 -8.73 -5.79
C LYS A 35 4.59 -7.93 -5.37
N ALA A 36 3.50 -8.61 -5.00
CA ALA A 36 2.24 -7.97 -4.63
C ALA A 36 2.20 -7.52 -3.16
N ILE A 37 2.67 -8.37 -2.25
CA ILE A 37 2.68 -8.12 -0.80
C ILE A 37 4.01 -8.61 -0.23
N CYS A 38 4.56 -7.91 0.75
CA CYS A 38 5.71 -8.34 1.54
C CYS A 38 5.30 -8.53 3.00
N SER A 39 5.88 -9.52 3.67
CA SER A 39 5.87 -9.55 5.13
C SER A 39 7.23 -9.10 5.66
N ALA A 40 7.27 -8.05 6.49
CA ALA A 40 8.43 -7.72 7.31
C ALA A 40 7.97 -7.45 8.76
N SER A 41 8.83 -7.77 9.74
CA SER A 41 8.50 -7.64 11.16
C SER A 41 8.30 -6.19 11.60
N ASP A 42 8.88 -5.24 10.88
CA ASP A 42 9.03 -3.85 11.31
C ASP A 42 8.16 -2.89 10.47
N CYS A 43 7.19 -3.43 9.71
CA CYS A 43 6.30 -2.65 8.86
C CYS A 43 4.83 -2.96 9.12
N GLY A 44 3.96 -1.98 8.82
CA GLY A 44 2.52 -2.18 8.75
C GLY A 44 2.15 -2.80 7.41
N ALA A 45 1.25 -2.14 6.66
CA ALA A 45 0.96 -2.52 5.28
C ALA A 45 2.23 -2.40 4.40
N TYR A 46 2.55 -3.46 3.67
CA TYR A 46 3.70 -3.50 2.76
C TYR A 46 3.28 -4.13 1.42
N PHE A 47 2.71 -3.30 0.55
CA PHE A 47 2.33 -3.66 -0.81
C PHE A 47 3.49 -3.39 -1.77
N TYR A 48 4.62 -4.07 -1.53
CA TYR A 48 5.89 -3.73 -2.14
C TYR A 48 6.20 -2.23 -1.98
N ASP A 49 6.77 -1.55 -2.96
CA ASP A 49 7.07 -0.10 -2.86
C ASP A 49 5.81 0.77 -3.09
N ASP A 50 4.69 0.18 -3.53
CA ASP A 50 3.49 0.90 -4.00
C ASP A 50 2.66 1.49 -2.84
N LEU A 51 2.70 0.84 -1.67
CA LEU A 51 2.24 1.39 -0.39
C LEU A 51 3.02 0.73 0.74
N VAL A 52 3.83 1.53 1.44
CA VAL A 52 4.64 1.08 2.58
C VAL A 52 4.29 1.92 3.80
N MET A 53 3.85 1.26 4.87
CA MET A 53 3.76 1.82 6.21
C MET A 53 5.02 1.46 7.00
N TRP A 54 5.91 2.43 7.17
CA TRP A 54 7.22 2.25 7.82
C TRP A 54 7.50 3.36 8.82
N GLY A 55 8.45 3.09 9.72
CA GLY A 55 8.96 4.06 10.69
C GLY A 55 8.48 3.75 12.10
N TYR A 56 9.10 4.38 13.10
CA TYR A 56 8.65 4.29 14.48
C TYR A 56 7.24 4.89 14.58
N ASN A 57 6.26 4.06 14.94
CA ASN A 57 4.84 4.42 14.90
C ASN A 57 4.40 5.00 13.54
N PHE A 58 4.95 4.49 12.44
CA PHE A 58 4.63 4.92 11.07
C PHE A 58 4.92 6.41 10.77
N TYR A 59 5.81 7.03 11.55
CA TYR A 59 6.13 8.45 11.45
C TYR A 59 7.18 8.75 10.38
N ASN A 60 6.86 9.70 9.48
CA ASN A 60 7.72 10.33 8.48
C ASN A 60 8.55 9.38 7.59
N SER A 61 8.14 8.11 7.48
CA SER A 61 8.88 7.08 6.73
C SER A 61 7.98 6.24 5.81
N SER A 62 6.66 6.37 5.93
CA SER A 62 5.71 5.75 5.01
C SER A 62 5.78 6.42 3.64
N HIS A 63 5.54 5.67 2.56
CA HIS A 63 5.67 6.18 1.19
C HIS A 63 4.86 5.34 0.18
N CYS A 64 4.68 5.89 -1.02
CA CYS A 64 4.04 5.23 -2.15
C CYS A 64 4.83 5.49 -3.44
N ARG A 65 5.34 4.43 -4.07
CA ARG A 65 6.12 4.49 -5.32
C ARG A 65 5.62 3.42 -6.29
N LYS A 66 5.27 3.81 -7.50
CA LYS A 66 4.69 2.87 -8.47
C LYS A 66 5.74 1.84 -8.92
N ARG A 67 5.52 0.56 -8.60
CA ARG A 67 6.41 -0.56 -8.95
C ARG A 67 5.64 -1.77 -9.47
N SER A 68 4.91 -2.46 -8.59
CA SER A 68 4.28 -3.75 -8.84
C SER A 68 2.78 -3.63 -9.05
N TYR A 69 2.20 -2.44 -8.87
CA TYR A 69 0.81 -2.14 -9.17
C TYR A 69 0.69 -1.26 -10.42
N GLU A 70 -0.49 -1.24 -11.05
CA GLU A 70 -0.71 -0.61 -12.36
C GLU A 70 -0.56 0.92 -12.34
N LYS A 71 -1.07 1.56 -11.29
CA LYS A 71 -1.18 3.02 -11.11
C LYS A 71 -0.54 3.48 -9.79
N GLN A 72 -0.01 4.69 -9.81
CA GLN A 72 0.43 5.38 -8.59
C GLN A 72 -0.79 5.90 -7.83
N ILE A 73 -0.86 5.64 -6.51
CA ILE A 73 -2.01 6.04 -5.68
C ILE A 73 -1.83 7.41 -5.00
N ARG A 74 -0.65 8.02 -5.08
CA ARG A 74 -0.39 9.38 -4.60
C ARG A 74 0.27 10.19 -5.71
N ASN A 75 0.01 11.49 -5.75
CA ASN A 75 0.64 12.42 -6.68
C ASN A 75 2.12 12.73 -6.34
N THR A 76 2.65 12.17 -5.25
CA THR A 76 4.02 12.36 -4.78
C THR A 76 4.57 11.06 -4.21
N GLU A 77 5.89 10.87 -4.36
CA GLU A 77 6.66 9.80 -3.71
C GLU A 77 7.28 10.23 -2.37
N ASN A 78 6.99 11.46 -1.93
CA ASN A 78 7.49 11.98 -0.66
C ASN A 78 7.01 11.11 0.51
N LYS A 79 7.86 11.04 1.53
CA LYS A 79 7.54 10.36 2.77
C LYS A 79 6.42 11.07 3.51
N PHE A 80 5.66 10.30 4.29
CA PHE A 80 4.57 10.81 5.11
C PHE A 80 4.46 10.05 6.43
N SER A 81 3.74 10.66 7.37
CA SER A 81 3.30 10.01 8.62
C SER A 81 1.90 9.47 8.44
N VAL A 82 1.61 8.33 9.08
CA VAL A 82 0.25 7.81 9.20
C VAL A 82 -0.31 8.27 10.54
N GLU A 83 -1.45 8.96 10.51
CA GLU A 83 -2.13 9.43 11.72
C GLU A 83 -2.92 8.28 12.37
N GLU A 84 -3.64 7.51 11.56
CA GLU A 84 -4.49 6.41 11.98
C GLU A 84 -4.52 5.32 10.90
N PHE A 85 -4.71 4.07 11.31
CA PHE A 85 -5.00 2.96 10.41
C PHE A 85 -5.92 1.96 11.09
N GLU A 86 -6.80 1.36 10.29
CA GLU A 86 -7.75 0.35 10.74
C GLU A 86 -7.58 -0.92 9.90
N VAL A 87 -7.76 -2.08 10.52
CA VAL A 87 -7.68 -3.39 9.84
C VAL A 87 -9.00 -4.10 10.01
N PHE A 88 -9.62 -4.46 8.89
CA PHE A 88 -10.90 -5.16 8.85
C PHE A 88 -10.71 -6.56 8.27
N GLN A 89 -11.30 -7.57 8.92
CA GLN A 89 -11.38 -8.93 8.41
C GLN A 89 -12.84 -9.29 8.16
N ILE A 90 -13.15 -9.70 6.94
CA ILE A 90 -14.48 -10.20 6.57
C ILE A 90 -14.51 -11.70 6.85
N ILE A 91 -15.40 -12.13 7.75
CA ILE A 91 -15.66 -13.55 8.06
C ILE A 91 -16.90 -13.99 7.25
N LYS A 92 -16.87 -15.21 6.74
CA LYS A 92 -17.94 -15.79 5.92
C LYS A 92 -19.00 -16.49 6.77
#